data_AF-A0A521RQL8-F1
#
_entry.id   AF-A0A521RQL8-F1
#
_cell.length_a   1.000
_cell.length_b   1.000
_cell.length_c   1.000
_cell.angle_alpha   90.00
_cell.angle_beta   90.00
_cell.angle_gamma   90.00
#
_symmetry.space_group_name_H-M   'P 1'
#
loop_
_entity.id
_entity.type
_entity.pdbx_description
1 polymer ?
#
loop_
_entity_poly.entity_id
_entity_poly.type
_entity_poly.pdbx_seq_one_letter_code
_entity_poly.pdbx_strand_id
1 'polypeptide(L)'
;MMTRKDLVSVATGLALLALPAGAQAEPGDAAFCQQYAAAAATAAKDAIAINPACQDFSKGVHAVTKMHVDWCLKTDRTEVESASTHIRRLASRCTNGQLAAPNGYGGYDIVANDRFEKPWGQAGPWRIRAARSGQTFMYCVADSNAGGRRVRIGVDLVQPGDSRQWQVAVPMKGPKDWQGSFQVDGKGFGNGGGNQMSGVGAGGWSIAWLGESELSGLRKGGREGMVGVETQDYEFPLTDVGAAIRQLEDCRRKRGLGG
;
A
#
# COMPACT_ATOMS: atom_id res chain seq x y z
N MET A 1 -3.75 -38.19 69.03
CA MET A 1 -3.22 -37.67 67.76
C MET A 1 -4.13 -38.15 66.63
N MET A 2 -5.07 -37.31 66.18
CA MET A 2 -5.97 -37.62 65.07
C MET A 2 -6.58 -36.31 64.51
N THR A 3 -6.37 -36.12 63.20
CA THR A 3 -7.16 -35.38 62.20
C THR A 3 -7.56 -33.91 62.44
N ARG A 4 -6.86 -32.98 61.77
CA ARG A 4 -7.45 -31.72 61.28
C ARG A 4 -8.09 -32.00 59.92
N LYS A 5 -9.38 -31.70 59.80
CA LYS A 5 -10.13 -31.61 58.54
C LYS A 5 -10.11 -30.14 58.11
N ASP A 6 -9.38 -29.82 57.05
CA ASP A 6 -9.52 -28.54 56.36
C ASP A 6 -10.37 -28.74 55.11
N LEU A 7 -11.60 -28.21 55.16
CA LEU A 7 -12.52 -28.06 54.04
C LEU A 7 -12.05 -26.88 53.18
N VAL A 8 -11.46 -27.16 52.02
CA VAL A 8 -11.25 -26.14 50.98
C VAL A 8 -12.53 -26.02 50.16
N SER A 9 -13.26 -24.92 50.39
CA SER A 9 -14.42 -24.53 49.59
C SER A 9 -13.94 -23.89 48.29
N VAL A 10 -14.22 -24.53 47.16
CA VAL A 10 -13.94 -23.99 45.81
C VAL A 10 -15.06 -23.02 45.47
N ALA A 11 -14.81 -21.72 45.62
CA ALA A 11 -15.69 -20.67 45.12
C ALA A 11 -15.37 -20.41 43.65
N THR A 12 -16.24 -20.90 42.76
CA THR A 12 -16.23 -20.66 41.33
C THR A 12 -16.52 -19.19 41.03
N GLY A 13 -15.49 -18.41 40.72
CA GLY A 13 -15.65 -17.05 40.22
C GLY A 13 -16.12 -17.06 38.77
N LEU A 14 -17.38 -16.69 38.53
CA LEU A 14 -17.85 -16.30 37.19
C LEU A 14 -17.12 -15.02 36.77
N ALA A 15 -16.10 -15.14 35.93
CA ALA A 15 -15.55 -14.01 35.19
C ALA A 15 -16.52 -13.67 34.05
N LEU A 16 -17.29 -12.59 34.22
CA LEU A 16 -18.00 -11.93 33.13
C LEU A 16 -16.95 -11.44 32.12
N LEU A 17 -16.86 -12.13 30.99
CA LEU A 17 -16.13 -11.67 29.81
C LEU A 17 -16.80 -10.39 29.32
N ALA A 18 -16.22 -9.24 29.66
CA ALA A 18 -16.53 -7.98 29.00
C ALA A 18 -16.10 -8.12 27.53
N LEU A 19 -17.08 -8.31 26.65
CA LEU A 19 -16.90 -8.13 25.21
C LEU A 19 -16.38 -6.69 24.99
N PRO A 20 -15.35 -6.47 24.16
CA PRO A 20 -14.95 -5.11 23.83
C PRO A 20 -16.14 -4.43 23.17
N ALA A 21 -16.66 -3.38 23.83
CA ALA A 21 -17.58 -2.45 23.22
C ALA A 21 -16.94 -1.96 21.92
N GLY A 22 -17.66 -2.11 20.80
CA GLY A 22 -17.18 -1.70 19.49
C GLY A 22 -16.64 -0.28 19.55
N ALA A 23 -15.39 -0.09 19.13
CA ALA A 23 -14.79 1.24 19.03
C ALA A 23 -15.75 2.13 18.23
N GLN A 24 -16.27 3.18 18.88
CA GLN A 24 -17.06 4.18 18.18
C GLN A 24 -16.14 4.82 17.13
N ALA A 25 -16.66 4.92 15.92
CA ALA A 25 -15.92 5.42 14.79
C ALA A 25 -15.74 6.94 14.97
N GLU A 26 -14.50 7.38 15.18
CA GLU A 26 -14.17 8.77 15.51
C GLU A 26 -13.96 9.58 14.22
N PRO A 27 -14.48 10.82 14.13
CA PRO A 27 -14.17 11.73 13.03
C PRO A 27 -12.67 11.89 12.83
N GLY A 28 -12.26 12.17 11.58
CA GLY A 28 -10.86 12.46 11.28
C GLY A 28 -10.33 13.66 12.06
N ASP A 29 -9.13 13.53 12.65
CA ASP A 29 -8.46 14.68 13.25
C ASP A 29 -8.09 15.76 12.19
N ALA A 30 -7.73 16.96 12.65
CA ALA A 30 -7.43 18.07 11.75
C ALA A 30 -6.29 17.74 10.76
N ALA A 31 -5.26 17.00 11.17
CA ALA A 31 -4.14 16.65 10.30
C ALA A 31 -4.57 15.67 9.21
N PHE A 32 -5.35 14.65 9.57
CA PHE A 32 -5.97 13.72 8.64
C PHE A 32 -6.88 14.43 7.63
N CYS A 33 -7.74 15.35 8.10
CA CYS A 33 -8.64 16.09 7.22
C CYS A 33 -7.92 17.03 6.25
N GLN A 34 -6.80 17.62 6.66
CA GLN A 34 -5.94 18.38 5.74
C GLN A 34 -5.30 17.48 4.68
N GLN A 35 -4.86 16.28 5.06
CA GLN A 35 -4.29 15.31 4.10
C GLN A 35 -5.35 14.83 3.10
N TYR A 36 -6.56 14.51 3.57
CA TYR A 36 -7.69 14.19 2.71
C TYR A 36 -8.00 15.33 1.75
N ALA A 37 -8.20 16.54 2.27
CA ALA A 37 -8.56 17.69 1.45
C ALA A 37 -7.50 18.01 0.39
N ALA A 38 -6.21 17.91 0.75
CA ALA A 38 -5.12 18.08 -0.19
C ALA A 38 -5.16 17.02 -1.31
N ALA A 39 -5.35 15.75 -0.97
CA ALA A 39 -5.43 14.67 -1.96
C ALA A 39 -6.65 14.81 -2.89
N ALA A 40 -7.83 15.05 -2.32
CA ALA A 40 -9.08 15.18 -3.07
C ALA A 40 -9.07 16.42 -3.97
N ALA A 41 -8.72 17.59 -3.43
CA ALA A 41 -8.67 18.83 -4.19
C ALA A 41 -7.61 18.79 -5.31
N THR A 42 -6.46 18.15 -5.07
CA THR A 42 -5.42 17.98 -6.08
C THR A 42 -5.91 17.10 -7.24
N ALA A 43 -6.49 15.93 -6.93
CA ALA A 43 -7.03 15.05 -7.96
C ALA A 43 -8.16 15.70 -8.76
N ALA A 44 -9.05 16.44 -8.09
CA ALA A 44 -10.12 17.19 -8.75
C ALA A 44 -9.56 18.32 -9.63
N LYS A 45 -8.57 19.08 -9.14
CA LYS A 45 -7.91 20.15 -9.91
C LYS A 45 -7.25 19.61 -11.17
N ASP A 46 -6.50 18.52 -11.06
CA ASP A 46 -5.85 17.88 -12.21
C ASP A 46 -6.90 17.38 -13.22
N ALA A 47 -8.01 16.81 -12.74
CA ALA A 47 -9.09 16.35 -13.62
C ALA A 47 -9.78 17.49 -14.36
N ILE A 48 -10.12 18.58 -13.64
CA ILE A 48 -10.75 19.77 -14.21
C ILE A 48 -9.82 20.46 -15.22
N ALA A 49 -8.52 20.46 -14.97
CA ALA A 49 -7.53 21.01 -15.91
C ALA A 49 -7.46 20.23 -17.23
N ILE A 50 -7.65 18.91 -17.18
CA ILE A 50 -7.70 18.04 -18.37
C ILE A 50 -9.07 18.13 -19.07
N ASN A 51 -10.14 18.09 -18.29
CA ASN A 51 -11.52 18.13 -18.77
C ASN A 51 -12.37 18.97 -17.81
N PRO A 52 -12.68 20.23 -18.16
CA PRO A 52 -13.45 21.13 -17.29
C PRO A 52 -14.83 20.58 -16.89
N ALA A 53 -15.42 19.69 -17.69
CA ALA A 53 -16.70 19.04 -17.38
C ALA A 53 -16.61 18.05 -16.20
N CYS A 54 -15.40 17.75 -15.70
CA CYS A 54 -15.24 16.94 -14.49
C CYS A 54 -15.68 17.65 -13.21
N GLN A 55 -15.85 18.97 -13.22
CA GLN A 55 -16.28 19.69 -12.02
C GLN A 55 -17.69 19.26 -11.60
N ASP A 56 -17.79 18.58 -10.47
CA ASP A 56 -19.05 18.09 -9.91
C ASP A 56 -19.01 18.19 -8.38
N PHE A 57 -19.63 19.25 -7.85
CA PHE A 57 -19.69 19.49 -6.41
C PHE A 57 -20.46 18.39 -5.66
N SER A 58 -21.47 17.79 -6.30
CA SER A 58 -22.30 16.76 -5.65
C SER A 58 -21.54 15.45 -5.41
N LYS A 59 -20.45 15.23 -6.15
CA LYS A 59 -19.60 14.03 -6.04
C LYS A 59 -18.22 14.32 -5.43
N GLY A 60 -18.02 15.54 -4.90
CA GLY A 60 -16.73 15.97 -4.34
C GLY A 60 -15.62 16.16 -5.39
N VAL A 61 -15.95 16.27 -6.68
CA VAL A 61 -14.96 16.56 -7.72
C VAL A 61 -14.87 18.08 -7.92
N HIS A 62 -14.28 18.76 -6.93
CA HIS A 62 -14.02 20.20 -6.96
C HIS A 62 -12.67 20.52 -6.32
N ALA A 63 -12.04 21.64 -6.70
CA ALA A 63 -10.74 22.03 -6.14
C ALA A 63 -10.82 22.81 -4.81
N VAL A 64 -12.01 22.95 -4.21
CA VAL A 64 -12.23 23.78 -3.01
C VAL A 64 -11.79 23.04 -1.74
N THR A 65 -10.52 23.19 -1.34
CA THR A 65 -9.93 22.54 -0.16
C THR A 65 -10.75 22.73 1.12
N LYS A 66 -11.26 23.95 1.37
CA LYS A 66 -12.06 24.25 2.56
C LYS A 66 -13.31 23.37 2.67
N MET A 67 -14.00 23.11 1.56
CA MET A 67 -15.21 22.27 1.57
C MET A 67 -14.87 20.82 1.93
N HIS A 68 -13.73 20.31 1.46
CA HIS A 68 -13.26 18.98 1.86
C HIS A 68 -12.91 18.90 3.35
N VAL A 69 -12.23 19.92 3.90
CA VAL A 69 -11.90 19.97 5.34
C VAL A 69 -13.18 20.05 6.18
N ASP A 70 -14.08 20.97 5.85
CA ASP A 70 -15.32 21.20 6.60
C ASP A 70 -16.25 19.97 6.61
N TRP A 71 -16.26 19.21 5.51
CA TRP A 71 -16.95 17.93 5.42
C TRP A 71 -16.25 16.86 6.27
N CYS A 72 -14.94 16.66 6.09
CA CYS A 72 -14.17 15.64 6.79
C CYS A 72 -14.25 15.75 8.32
N LEU A 73 -14.23 16.97 8.87
CA LEU A 73 -14.30 17.20 10.33
C LEU A 73 -15.61 16.72 10.96
N LYS A 74 -16.63 16.40 10.14
CA LYS A 74 -17.96 15.96 10.59
C LYS A 74 -18.30 14.55 10.11
N THR A 75 -17.38 13.91 9.39
CA THR A 75 -17.60 12.63 8.73
C THR A 75 -16.71 11.57 9.36
N ASP A 76 -17.24 10.35 9.44
CA ASP A 76 -16.47 9.22 9.93
C ASP A 76 -15.20 8.99 9.09
N ARG A 77 -14.11 8.62 9.76
CA ARG A 77 -12.82 8.40 9.11
C ARG A 77 -12.90 7.40 7.96
N THR A 78 -13.62 6.29 8.12
CA THR A 78 -13.70 5.24 7.09
C THR A 78 -14.51 5.70 5.87
N GLU A 79 -15.50 6.56 6.09
CA GLU A 79 -16.26 7.22 5.03
C GLU A 79 -15.36 8.22 4.27
N VAL A 80 -14.52 8.98 4.97
CA VAL A 80 -13.53 9.88 4.34
C VAL A 80 -12.51 9.11 3.49
N GLU A 81 -11.99 7.99 3.99
CA GLU A 81 -11.06 7.11 3.26
C GLU A 81 -11.71 6.56 1.98
N SER A 82 -12.97 6.13 2.08
CA SER A 82 -13.77 5.64 0.95
C SER A 82 -14.03 6.75 -0.08
N ALA A 83 -14.42 7.95 0.37
CA ALA A 83 -14.66 9.11 -0.48
C ALA A 83 -13.39 9.56 -1.21
N SER A 84 -12.25 9.58 -0.53
CA SER A 84 -10.94 9.90 -1.11
C SER A 84 -10.59 8.98 -2.28
N THR A 85 -10.78 7.67 -2.09
CA THR A 85 -10.60 6.67 -3.16
C THR A 85 -11.60 6.88 -4.29
N HIS A 86 -12.87 7.14 -3.97
CA HIS A 86 -13.94 7.36 -4.93
C HIS A 86 -13.67 8.58 -5.83
N ILE A 87 -13.30 9.71 -5.25
CA ILE A 87 -12.99 10.97 -5.97
C ILE A 87 -11.83 10.76 -6.95
N ARG A 88 -10.73 10.11 -6.52
CA ARG A 88 -9.59 9.82 -7.41
C ARG A 88 -9.98 8.90 -8.58
N ARG A 89 -10.86 7.92 -8.35
CA ARG A 89 -11.39 7.06 -9.42
C ARG A 89 -12.33 7.82 -10.37
N LEU A 90 -13.16 8.72 -9.86
CA LEU A 90 -13.99 9.61 -10.70
C LEU A 90 -13.11 10.50 -11.59
N ALA A 91 -12.07 11.11 -11.01
CA ALA A 91 -11.08 11.91 -11.73
C ALA A 91 -10.43 11.12 -12.88
N SER A 92 -9.98 9.89 -12.61
CA SER A 92 -9.44 8.99 -13.63
C SER A 92 -10.45 8.67 -14.73
N ARG A 93 -11.69 8.29 -14.38
CA ARG A 93 -12.74 7.99 -15.37
C ARG A 93 -13.09 9.20 -16.23
N CYS A 94 -13.28 10.36 -15.61
CA CYS A 94 -13.66 11.59 -16.31
C CYS A 94 -12.57 12.10 -17.28
N THR A 95 -11.32 11.75 -17.01
CA THR A 95 -10.17 12.06 -17.87
C THR A 95 -9.79 10.92 -18.81
N ASN A 96 -10.65 9.92 -19.00
CA ASN A 96 -10.40 8.74 -19.84
C ASN A 96 -9.07 8.04 -19.51
N GLY A 97 -8.75 7.92 -18.22
CA GLY A 97 -7.54 7.25 -17.74
C GLY A 97 -6.24 8.05 -17.90
N GLN A 98 -6.30 9.34 -18.22
CA GLN A 98 -5.11 10.20 -18.19
C GLN A 98 -4.56 10.36 -16.78
N LEU A 99 -5.43 10.32 -15.77
CA LEU A 99 -5.04 10.19 -14.36
C LEU A 99 -5.12 8.73 -13.91
N ALA A 100 -4.22 8.34 -13.01
CA ALA A 100 -4.21 7.01 -12.41
C ALA A 100 -5.37 6.81 -11.43
N ALA A 101 -5.97 5.62 -11.46
CA ALA A 101 -6.99 5.20 -10.50
C ALA A 101 -6.34 4.39 -9.36
N PRO A 102 -6.64 4.69 -8.08
CA PRO A 102 -6.21 3.84 -6.97
C PRO A 102 -6.98 2.52 -6.94
N ASN A 103 -6.34 1.49 -6.37
CA ASN A 103 -6.90 0.15 -6.16
C ASN A 103 -7.87 0.11 -4.95
N GLY A 104 -8.33 -1.09 -4.58
CA GLY A 104 -9.38 -1.33 -3.57
C GLY A 104 -9.15 -0.67 -2.22
N TYR A 105 -7.92 -0.69 -1.72
CA TYR A 105 -7.54 -0.16 -0.41
C TYR A 105 -7.09 1.32 -0.47
N GLY A 106 -7.17 1.97 -1.63
CA GLY A 106 -6.86 3.39 -1.81
C GLY A 106 -5.42 3.72 -2.20
N GLY A 107 -4.56 2.70 -2.36
CA GLY A 107 -3.19 2.82 -2.84
C GLY A 107 -3.04 2.56 -4.34
N TYR A 108 -1.83 2.21 -4.78
CA TYR A 108 -1.50 2.01 -6.18
C TYR A 108 -0.61 0.80 -6.39
N ASP A 109 -0.91 0.05 -7.44
CA ASP A 109 -0.12 -1.11 -7.86
C ASP A 109 1.19 -0.65 -8.52
N ILE A 110 2.33 -1.21 -8.10
CA ILE A 110 3.66 -0.85 -8.64
C ILE A 110 3.97 -1.47 -10.01
N VAL A 111 2.95 -1.68 -10.85
CA VAL A 111 3.11 -2.23 -12.20
C VAL A 111 3.76 -1.22 -13.14
N ALA A 112 4.54 -1.72 -14.11
CA ALA A 112 5.28 -0.88 -15.04
C ALA A 112 4.35 0.02 -15.86
N ASN A 113 4.39 1.32 -15.59
CA ASN A 113 3.61 2.32 -16.32
C ASN A 113 4.45 3.57 -16.62
N ASP A 114 5.07 3.59 -17.80
CA ASP A 114 5.95 4.66 -18.24
C ASP A 114 5.25 6.03 -18.37
N ARG A 115 3.90 6.07 -18.40
CA ARG A 115 3.16 7.34 -18.38
C ARG A 115 3.37 8.11 -17.08
N PHE A 116 3.44 7.39 -15.96
CA PHE A 116 3.46 8.00 -14.63
C PHE A 116 4.84 7.95 -13.98
N GLU A 117 5.68 6.99 -14.38
CA GLU A 117 7.01 6.77 -13.81
C GLU A 117 8.09 7.63 -14.44
N LYS A 118 8.78 8.42 -13.61
CA LYS A 118 10.00 9.14 -13.99
C LYS A 118 11.23 8.55 -13.29
N PRO A 119 12.40 8.53 -13.94
CA PRO A 119 13.66 8.19 -13.27
C PRO A 119 13.86 9.05 -12.02
N TRP A 120 14.35 8.42 -10.95
CA TRP A 120 14.61 9.09 -9.67
C TRP A 120 15.97 8.70 -9.05
N GLY A 121 16.47 7.49 -9.30
CA GLY A 121 17.76 7.07 -8.74
C GLY A 121 18.21 5.71 -9.23
N GLN A 122 19.32 5.22 -8.68
CA GLN A 122 19.87 3.89 -9.01
C GLN A 122 20.66 3.30 -7.85
N ALA A 123 20.47 1.99 -7.61
CA ALA A 123 21.26 1.21 -6.65
C ALA A 123 21.69 -0.12 -7.31
N GLY A 124 22.94 -0.21 -7.76
CA GLY A 124 23.42 -1.38 -8.50
C GLY A 124 22.56 -1.67 -9.74
N PRO A 125 21.99 -2.88 -9.89
CA PRO A 125 21.10 -3.22 -11.02
C PRO A 125 19.69 -2.62 -10.90
N TRP A 126 19.34 -2.01 -9.77
CA TRP A 126 18.00 -1.48 -9.51
C TRP A 126 17.87 -0.04 -9.99
N ARG A 127 16.95 0.21 -10.93
CA ARG A 127 16.57 1.55 -11.38
C ARG A 127 15.40 2.03 -10.55
N ILE A 128 15.59 3.12 -9.81
CA ILE A 128 14.56 3.72 -8.96
C ILE A 128 13.76 4.73 -9.78
N ARG A 129 12.44 4.63 -9.71
CA ARG A 129 11.50 5.51 -10.39
C ARG A 129 10.44 5.99 -9.41
N ALA A 130 9.99 7.22 -9.62
CA ALA A 130 8.89 7.82 -8.87
C ALA A 130 7.66 7.95 -9.79
N ALA A 131 6.52 7.48 -9.32
CA ALA A 131 5.27 7.59 -10.06
C ALA A 131 4.42 8.75 -9.55
N ARG A 132 3.93 9.56 -10.50
CA ARG A 132 2.97 10.64 -10.24
C ARG A 132 1.87 10.64 -11.29
N SER A 133 0.65 10.93 -10.86
CA SER A 133 -0.51 11.19 -11.71
C SER A 133 -0.91 12.64 -11.54
N GLY A 134 -0.56 13.49 -12.52
CA GLY A 134 -0.62 14.93 -12.35
C GLY A 134 0.27 15.37 -11.20
N GLN A 135 -0.29 16.10 -10.23
CA GLN A 135 0.41 16.54 -9.02
C GLN A 135 0.40 15.48 -7.92
N THR A 136 -0.43 14.44 -8.03
CA THR A 136 -0.56 13.38 -7.02
C THR A 136 0.63 12.41 -7.07
N PHE A 137 1.40 12.31 -5.98
CA PHE A 137 2.40 11.25 -5.80
C PHE A 137 1.72 9.90 -5.52
N MET A 138 2.16 8.85 -6.19
CA MET A 138 1.56 7.52 -6.14
C MET A 138 2.44 6.52 -5.38
N TYR A 139 3.64 6.27 -5.90
CA TYR A 139 4.57 5.28 -5.35
C TYR A 139 6.01 5.54 -5.79
N CYS A 140 6.95 4.88 -5.14
CA CYS A 140 8.32 4.69 -5.64
C CYS A 140 8.55 3.21 -5.92
N VAL A 141 9.28 2.91 -6.99
CA VAL A 141 9.54 1.53 -7.44
C VAL A 141 10.98 1.37 -7.90
N ALA A 142 11.57 0.24 -7.56
CA ALA A 142 12.86 -0.23 -8.03
C ALA A 142 12.60 -1.32 -9.07
N ASP A 143 13.03 -1.11 -10.30
CA ASP A 143 12.92 -2.07 -11.41
C ASP A 143 14.30 -2.66 -11.70
N SER A 144 14.41 -3.98 -11.60
CA SER A 144 15.62 -4.74 -11.95
C SER A 144 15.30 -5.76 -13.04
N ASN A 145 16.29 -6.01 -13.90
CA ASN A 145 16.30 -7.10 -14.86
C ASN A 145 17.60 -7.90 -14.77
N ALA A 146 18.20 -7.95 -13.57
CA ALA A 146 19.42 -8.71 -13.32
C ALA A 146 19.23 -10.19 -13.66
N GLY A 147 20.22 -10.79 -14.34
CA GLY A 147 20.14 -12.20 -14.74
C GLY A 147 18.99 -12.52 -15.71
N GLY A 148 18.43 -11.52 -16.41
CA GLY A 148 17.27 -11.70 -17.30
C GLY A 148 15.95 -11.96 -16.56
N ARG A 149 15.93 -11.80 -15.23
CA ARG A 149 14.75 -11.95 -14.40
C ARG A 149 14.24 -10.57 -14.01
N ARG A 150 13.20 -10.09 -14.71
CA ARG A 150 12.57 -8.82 -14.36
C ARG A 150 11.81 -8.94 -13.04
N VAL A 151 12.04 -8.00 -12.13
CA VAL A 151 11.33 -7.90 -10.86
C VAL A 151 11.21 -6.44 -10.45
N ARG A 152 10.14 -6.11 -9.73
CA ARG A 152 9.89 -4.77 -9.23
C ARG A 152 9.63 -4.83 -7.73
N ILE A 153 10.25 -3.94 -6.97
CA ILE A 153 10.02 -3.80 -5.53
C ILE A 153 9.70 -2.35 -5.26
N GLY A 154 8.66 -2.07 -4.49
CA GLY A 154 8.19 -0.71 -4.34
C GLY A 154 7.31 -0.51 -3.14
N VAL A 155 6.99 0.76 -2.92
CA VAL A 155 6.18 1.23 -1.80
C VAL A 155 5.26 2.33 -2.30
N ASP A 156 3.98 2.18 -2.01
CA ASP A 156 2.97 3.18 -2.35
C ASP A 156 2.70 4.16 -1.20
N LEU A 157 1.90 5.17 -1.53
CA LEU A 157 1.28 6.07 -0.58
C LEU A 157 -0.24 5.85 -0.63
N VAL A 158 -0.78 5.33 0.46
CA VAL A 158 -2.23 5.20 0.63
C VAL A 158 -2.79 6.53 1.10
N GLN A 159 -3.85 6.99 0.43
CA GLN A 159 -4.46 8.29 0.69
C GLN A 159 -5.94 8.13 1.05
N PRO A 160 -6.45 8.89 2.04
CA PRO A 160 -5.77 9.90 2.84
C PRO A 160 -4.84 9.26 3.88
N GLY A 161 -3.76 9.96 4.26
CA GLY A 161 -2.79 9.43 5.21
C GLY A 161 -1.34 9.49 4.74
N ASP A 162 -0.49 8.85 5.53
CA ASP A 162 0.90 8.50 5.21
C ASP A 162 1.16 7.00 5.43
N SER A 163 0.11 6.17 5.36
CA SER A 163 0.28 4.72 5.35
C SER A 163 0.90 4.26 4.02
N ARG A 164 1.44 3.04 4.05
CA ARG A 164 2.19 2.46 2.93
C ARG A 164 1.92 0.98 2.83
N GLN A 165 1.96 0.49 1.61
CA GLN A 165 1.98 -0.92 1.31
C GLN A 165 3.22 -1.23 0.49
N TRP A 166 4.10 -2.05 1.06
CA TRP A 166 5.26 -2.59 0.33
C TRP A 166 4.80 -3.72 -0.59
N GLN A 167 5.42 -3.78 -1.76
CA GLN A 167 5.00 -4.65 -2.85
C GLN A 167 6.23 -5.25 -3.55
N VAL A 168 6.11 -6.52 -3.96
CA VAL A 168 6.99 -7.16 -4.95
C VAL A 168 6.14 -7.57 -6.13
N ALA A 169 6.49 -7.14 -7.33
CA ALA A 169 5.81 -7.51 -8.56
C ALA A 169 6.72 -8.32 -9.48
N VAL A 170 6.23 -9.48 -9.91
CA VAL A 170 6.88 -10.40 -10.86
C VAL A 170 6.04 -10.54 -12.13
N PRO A 171 6.65 -10.70 -13.32
CA PRO A 171 5.96 -10.74 -14.61
C PRO A 171 5.29 -12.10 -14.86
N MET A 172 4.42 -12.50 -13.94
CA MET A 172 3.60 -13.70 -14.01
C MET A 172 2.13 -13.31 -13.99
N LYS A 173 1.30 -14.01 -14.75
CA LYS A 173 -0.15 -13.81 -14.69
C LYS A 173 -0.74 -14.62 -13.53
N GLY A 174 -1.13 -13.94 -12.45
CA GLY A 174 -1.94 -14.51 -11.37
C GLY A 174 -3.42 -14.13 -11.47
N PRO A 175 -4.30 -14.78 -10.69
CA PRO A 175 -5.69 -14.35 -10.55
C PRO A 175 -5.79 -13.02 -9.79
N LYS A 176 -6.99 -12.40 -9.80
CA LYS A 176 -7.22 -11.08 -9.21
C LYS A 176 -6.78 -11.02 -7.74
N ASP A 177 -7.12 -12.05 -6.97
CA ASP A 177 -6.71 -12.24 -5.60
C ASP A 177 -6.07 -13.62 -5.51
N TRP A 178 -4.87 -13.72 -4.91
CA TRP A 178 -4.16 -14.99 -4.80
C TRP A 178 -3.49 -15.17 -3.42
N GLN A 179 -3.26 -16.44 -3.09
CA GLN A 179 -2.39 -16.86 -1.99
C GLN A 179 -1.23 -17.67 -2.56
N GLY A 180 -0.07 -17.56 -1.93
CA GLY A 180 1.15 -18.17 -2.43
C GLY A 180 2.27 -18.05 -1.42
N SER A 181 3.50 -17.86 -1.92
CA SER A 181 4.66 -17.75 -1.04
C SER A 181 5.63 -16.62 -1.38
N PHE A 182 6.37 -16.16 -0.38
CA PHE A 182 7.50 -15.26 -0.54
C PHE A 182 8.69 -15.75 0.28
N GLN A 183 9.87 -15.79 -0.34
CA GLN A 183 11.09 -16.30 0.29
C GLN A 183 12.31 -15.48 -0.12
N VAL A 184 13.31 -15.45 0.76
CA VAL A 184 14.68 -14.97 0.48
C VAL A 184 15.65 -16.09 0.85
N ASP A 185 16.47 -16.52 -0.11
CA ASP A 185 17.42 -17.63 0.04
C ASP A 185 16.76 -18.90 0.63
N GLY A 186 15.55 -19.23 0.17
CA GLY A 186 14.77 -20.39 0.61
C GLY A 186 14.14 -20.26 2.00
N LYS A 187 14.18 -19.07 2.62
CA LYS A 187 13.58 -18.81 3.94
C LYS A 187 12.34 -17.93 3.81
N GLY A 188 11.24 -18.34 4.45
CA GLY A 188 10.04 -17.52 4.62
C GLY A 188 10.17 -16.54 5.80
N PHE A 189 9.30 -15.52 5.84
CA PHE A 189 9.30 -14.47 6.87
C PHE A 189 7.92 -14.19 7.50
N GLY A 190 6.86 -14.90 7.11
CA GLY A 190 5.51 -14.74 7.65
C GLY A 190 5.40 -15.16 9.13
N ASN A 191 4.24 -14.90 9.74
CA ASN A 191 3.97 -15.16 11.16
C ASN A 191 4.40 -16.59 11.60
N GLY A 192 5.51 -16.69 12.34
CA GLY A 192 6.08 -17.97 12.80
C GLY A 192 7.16 -18.58 11.91
N GLY A 193 7.69 -17.85 10.91
CA GLY A 193 8.70 -18.33 9.95
C GLY A 193 8.10 -18.99 8.70
N GLY A 194 6.79 -18.87 8.51
CA GLY A 194 6.10 -19.35 7.31
C GLY A 194 6.47 -18.54 6.07
N ASN A 195 6.17 -19.06 4.89
CA ASN A 195 6.38 -18.35 3.63
C ASN A 195 5.07 -17.84 3.01
N GLN A 196 3.93 -18.02 3.69
CA GLN A 196 2.62 -17.69 3.12
C GLN A 196 2.50 -16.20 2.82
N MET A 197 1.94 -15.91 1.64
CA MET A 197 1.80 -14.56 1.13
C MET A 197 0.44 -14.40 0.45
N SER A 198 -0.11 -13.20 0.48
CA SER A 198 -1.24 -12.81 -0.35
C SER A 198 -0.83 -11.77 -1.38
N GLY A 199 -1.61 -11.69 -2.45
CA GLY A 199 -1.32 -10.76 -3.51
C GLY A 199 -2.47 -10.56 -4.48
N VAL A 200 -2.22 -9.73 -5.48
CA VAL A 200 -3.15 -9.45 -6.56
C VAL A 200 -2.51 -9.64 -7.93
N GLY A 201 -3.32 -9.98 -8.92
CA GLY A 201 -2.94 -10.00 -10.33
C GLY A 201 -3.35 -8.69 -11.02
N ALA A 202 -2.40 -8.01 -11.67
CA ALA A 202 -2.65 -6.74 -12.37
C ALA A 202 -1.76 -6.59 -13.62
N GLY A 203 -2.37 -6.37 -14.80
CA GLY A 203 -1.63 -6.00 -16.01
C GLY A 203 -0.55 -7.00 -16.46
N GLY A 204 -0.74 -8.29 -16.21
CA GLY A 204 0.25 -9.34 -16.49
C GLY A 204 1.32 -9.53 -15.41
N TRP A 205 1.17 -8.85 -14.28
CA TRP A 205 2.00 -8.99 -13.09
C TRP A 205 1.24 -9.67 -11.96
N SER A 206 1.97 -10.41 -11.13
CA SER A 206 1.54 -10.83 -9.80
C SER A 206 2.26 -9.98 -8.78
N ILE A 207 1.50 -9.39 -7.87
CA ILE A 207 1.98 -8.45 -6.86
C ILE A 207 1.76 -9.05 -5.49
N ALA A 208 2.84 -9.31 -4.76
CA ALA A 208 2.83 -9.79 -3.38
C ALA A 208 2.83 -8.62 -2.39
N TRP A 209 2.00 -8.69 -1.34
CA TRP A 209 1.89 -7.67 -0.29
C TRP A 209 2.88 -7.92 0.85
N LEU A 210 3.98 -7.17 0.89
CA LEU A 210 5.01 -7.39 1.92
C LEU A 210 4.60 -6.82 3.28
N GLY A 211 4.73 -7.64 4.33
CA GLY A 211 4.76 -7.21 5.71
C GLY A 211 6.15 -6.76 6.16
N GLU A 212 6.26 -6.35 7.42
CA GLU A 212 7.53 -5.85 7.97
C GLU A 212 8.59 -6.96 8.07
N SER A 213 8.19 -8.20 8.31
CA SER A 213 9.11 -9.33 8.39
C SER A 213 9.76 -9.64 7.04
N GLU A 214 8.97 -9.71 5.97
CA GLU A 214 9.48 -9.92 4.62
C GLU A 214 10.38 -8.76 4.17
N LEU A 215 9.95 -7.53 4.47
CA LEU A 215 10.74 -6.33 4.18
C LEU A 215 12.07 -6.33 4.94
N SER A 216 12.08 -6.76 6.20
CA SER A 216 13.30 -6.92 6.99
C SER A 216 14.25 -7.97 6.37
N GLY A 217 13.69 -9.08 5.87
CA GLY A 217 14.44 -10.08 5.08
C GLY A 217 15.11 -9.46 3.86
N LEU A 218 14.36 -8.72 3.06
CA LEU A 218 14.90 -8.01 1.89
C LEU A 218 15.93 -6.93 2.26
N ARG A 219 15.73 -6.17 3.36
CA ARG A 219 16.69 -5.15 3.81
C ARG A 219 18.04 -5.74 4.18
N LYS A 220 18.06 -6.94 4.80
CA LYS A 220 19.29 -7.70 5.08
C LYS A 220 19.99 -8.15 3.80
N GLY A 221 19.24 -8.28 2.72
CA GLY A 221 19.72 -8.79 1.45
C GLY A 221 19.77 -10.31 1.43
N GLY A 222 20.23 -10.84 0.31
CA GLY A 222 20.35 -12.26 0.03
C GLY A 222 20.90 -12.44 -1.38
N ARG A 223 20.97 -13.69 -1.84
CA ARG A 223 21.34 -13.98 -3.24
C ARG A 223 20.10 -13.97 -4.12
N GLU A 224 19.01 -14.56 -3.63
CA GLU A 224 17.82 -14.85 -4.43
C GLU A 224 16.54 -14.61 -3.64
N GLY A 225 15.55 -14.04 -4.31
CA GLY A 225 14.18 -13.94 -3.85
C GLY A 225 13.28 -14.82 -4.70
N MET A 226 12.22 -15.35 -4.11
CA MET A 226 11.23 -16.17 -4.81
C MET A 226 9.83 -15.73 -4.44
N VAL A 227 8.97 -15.57 -5.45
CA VAL A 227 7.52 -15.43 -5.29
C VAL A 227 6.86 -16.65 -5.90
N GLY A 228 6.11 -17.39 -5.09
CA GLY A 228 5.24 -18.48 -5.54
C GLY A 228 3.82 -17.99 -5.72
N VAL A 229 3.22 -18.23 -6.89
CA VAL A 229 1.83 -17.90 -7.23
C VAL A 229 1.16 -19.16 -7.77
N GLU A 230 0.15 -19.65 -7.06
CA GLU A 230 -0.53 -20.92 -7.36
C GLU A 230 0.47 -22.09 -7.48
N THR A 231 0.76 -22.54 -8.70
CA THR A 231 1.65 -23.67 -9.00
C THR A 231 2.98 -23.25 -9.63
N GLN A 232 3.23 -21.95 -9.72
CA GLN A 232 4.38 -21.40 -10.41
C GLN A 232 5.27 -20.63 -9.42
N ASP A 233 6.57 -20.85 -9.50
CA ASP A 233 7.57 -20.11 -8.74
C ASP A 233 8.40 -19.21 -9.67
N TYR A 234 8.71 -18.01 -9.18
CA TYR A 234 9.56 -17.06 -9.89
C TYR A 234 10.66 -16.55 -9.00
N GLU A 235 11.86 -16.99 -9.35
CA GLU A 235 13.12 -16.60 -8.72
C GLU A 235 13.72 -15.37 -9.39
N PHE A 236 14.33 -14.50 -8.59
CA PHE A 236 14.99 -13.30 -9.06
C PHE A 236 16.22 -12.94 -8.19
N PRO A 237 17.28 -12.37 -8.79
CA PRO A 237 18.45 -11.94 -8.02
C PRO A 237 18.15 -10.79 -7.07
N LEU A 238 18.79 -10.81 -5.90
CA LEU A 238 18.67 -9.78 -4.86
C LEU A 238 19.90 -8.89 -4.70
N THR A 239 20.85 -8.94 -5.65
CA THR A 239 22.06 -8.11 -5.62
C THR A 239 21.70 -6.64 -5.38
N ASP A 240 22.27 -6.05 -4.33
CA ASP A 240 22.03 -4.66 -3.88
C ASP A 240 20.59 -4.29 -3.50
N VAL A 241 19.69 -5.26 -3.26
CA VAL A 241 18.28 -4.98 -2.93
C VAL A 241 18.12 -4.13 -1.67
N GLY A 242 18.98 -4.34 -0.66
CA GLY A 242 18.95 -3.54 0.57
C GLY A 242 19.29 -2.07 0.32
N ALA A 243 20.18 -1.78 -0.64
CA ALA A 243 20.48 -0.41 -1.06
C ALA A 243 19.32 0.21 -1.85
N ALA A 244 18.68 -0.58 -2.72
CA ALA A 244 17.48 -0.15 -3.43
C ALA A 244 16.33 0.20 -2.47
N ILE A 245 16.09 -0.61 -1.44
CA ILE A 245 15.06 -0.33 -0.41
C ILE A 245 15.33 0.99 0.31
N ARG A 246 16.59 1.27 0.70
CA ARG A 246 16.95 2.56 1.32
C ARG A 246 16.67 3.75 0.39
N GLN A 247 16.93 3.60 -0.91
CA GLN A 247 16.59 4.65 -1.89
C GLN A 247 15.08 4.79 -2.08
N LEU A 248 14.32 3.70 -2.05
CA LEU A 248 12.85 3.75 -2.10
C LEU A 248 12.27 4.48 -0.90
N GLU A 249 12.84 4.29 0.30
CA GLU A 249 12.44 5.00 1.51
C GLU A 249 12.74 6.52 1.40
N ASP A 250 13.90 6.91 0.85
CA ASP A 250 14.21 8.32 0.58
C ASP A 250 13.28 8.91 -0.48
N CYS A 251 13.08 8.19 -1.59
CA CYS A 251 12.15 8.56 -2.65
C CYS A 251 10.75 8.81 -2.09
N ARG A 252 10.22 7.90 -1.27
CA ARG A 252 8.91 8.05 -0.64
C ARG A 252 8.87 9.24 0.32
N ARG A 253 9.88 9.40 1.17
CA ARG A 253 9.98 10.54 2.10
C ARG A 253 9.96 11.88 1.36
N LYS A 254 10.67 11.98 0.24
CA LYS A 254 10.69 13.15 -0.64
C LYS A 254 9.49 13.20 -1.59
N ARG A 255 8.58 12.21 -1.53
CA ARG A 255 7.44 12.06 -2.45
C ARG A 255 7.87 12.12 -3.91
N GLY A 256 8.99 11.48 -4.25
CA GLY A 256 9.56 11.44 -5.60
C GLY A 256 10.19 12.74 -6.09
N LEU A 257 10.48 13.70 -5.21
CA LEU A 257 11.15 14.95 -5.54
C LEU A 257 12.67 14.83 -5.30
N GLY A 258 13.48 15.57 -6.08
CA GLY A 258 14.93 15.73 -5.84
C GLY A 258 15.73 14.43 -5.88
N GLY A 259 15.42 13.58 -6.86
CA GLY A 259 16.23 12.40 -7.23
C GLY A 259 17.33 12.76 -8.20
#